data_AF-X1TFM5-F1
#
_entry.id   AF-X1TFM5-F1
#
_cell.length_a   1.000
_cell.length_b   1.000
_cell.length_c   1.000
_cell.angle_alpha   90.00
_cell.angle_beta   90.00
_cell.angle_gamma   90.00
#
_symmetry.space_group_name_H-M   'P 1'
#
loop_
_entity.id
_entity.type
_entity.pdbx_description
1 polymer ?
#
loop_
_entity_poly.entity_id
_entity_poly.type
_entity_poly.pdbx_seq_one_letter_code
_entity_poly.pdbx_strand_id
1 'polypeptide(L)'
;LHPIAYAGWVGLFVTALNLLPVGQLDGGHVIYSLFGKNSKIAYYITLGILGLICIFVNPAWSLLFILLLIFGFNHPPPLDDFTSLDKRRKILGICALIFCVLSFTPVPFQM
;
A
#
# COMPACT_ATOMS: atom_id res chain seq x y z
N LEU A 1 -13.60 22.85 -5.61
CA LEU A 1 -14.20 21.49 -5.70
C LEU A 1 -15.51 21.48 -4.92
N HIS A 2 -16.55 20.82 -5.44
CA HIS A 2 -17.76 20.60 -4.64
C HIS A 2 -17.41 19.77 -3.39
N PRO A 3 -17.93 20.07 -2.19
CA PRO A 3 -17.57 19.37 -0.95
C PRO A 3 -17.64 17.84 -1.05
N ILE A 4 -18.64 17.33 -1.78
CA ILE A 4 -18.82 15.89 -2.04
C ILE A 4 -17.65 15.30 -2.86
N ALA A 5 -17.17 16.01 -3.88
CA ALA A 5 -16.06 15.55 -4.70
C ALA A 5 -14.75 15.52 -3.89
N TYR A 6 -14.56 16.50 -3.01
CA TYR A 6 -13.41 16.52 -2.10
C TYR A 6 -13.45 15.34 -1.12
N ALA A 7 -14.61 15.07 -0.51
CA ALA A 7 -14.79 13.91 0.38
C ALA A 7 -14.53 12.58 -0.36
N GLY A 8 -15.00 12.46 -1.60
CA GLY A 8 -14.74 11.30 -2.45
C GLY A 8 -13.24 11.10 -2.72
N TRP A 9 -12.53 12.18 -3.08
CA TRP A 9 -11.08 12.12 -3.29
C TRP A 9 -10.32 11.74 -2.01
N VAL A 10 -10.68 12.30 -0.85
CA VAL A 10 -10.06 11.91 0.44
C VAL A 10 -10.28 10.43 0.72
N GLY A 11 -11.48 9.89 0.47
CA GLY A 11 -11.77 8.47 0.62
C GLY A 11 -10.90 7.58 -0.29
N LEU A 12 -10.74 7.96 -1.56
CA LEU A 12 -9.84 7.26 -2.49
C LEU A 12 -8.39 7.33 -2.02
N PHE A 13 -7.94 8.49 -1.54
CA PHE A 13 -6.60 8.69 -1.03
C PHE A 13 -6.31 7.78 0.17
N VAL A 14 -7.18 7.79 1.19
CA VAL A 14 -7.02 6.93 2.38
C VAL A 14 -7.05 5.44 2.01
N THR A 15 -7.91 5.06 1.05
CA THR A 15 -7.94 3.69 0.53
C THR A 15 -6.63 3.32 -0.15
N ALA A 16 -6.07 4.21 -0.97
CA ALA A 16 -4.78 3.99 -1.64
C ALA A 16 -3.65 3.82 -0.62
N LEU A 17 -3.62 4.63 0.45
CA LEU A 17 -2.64 4.49 1.53
C LEU A 17 -2.70 3.10 2.16
N ASN A 18 -3.89 2.61 2.44
CA ASN A 18 -4.07 1.31 3.08
C ASN A 18 -3.79 0.12 2.14
N LEU A 19 -3.84 0.33 0.83
CA LEU A 19 -3.51 -0.68 -0.17
C LEU A 19 -2.03 -0.70 -0.57
N LEU A 20 -1.17 0.13 0.04
CA LEU A 20 0.27 0.06 -0.18
C LEU A 20 0.81 -1.34 0.20
N PRO A 21 1.62 -1.98 -0.66
CA PRO A 21 2.11 -3.34 -0.41
C PRO A 21 3.29 -3.32 0.55
N VAL A 22 3.02 -3.05 1.83
CA VAL A 22 4.04 -2.98 2.89
C VAL A 22 3.43 -3.21 4.28
N GLY A 23 4.13 -4.00 5.10
CA GLY A 23 3.85 -4.12 6.53
C GLY A 23 2.48 -4.69 6.88
N GLN A 24 1.83 -4.06 7.86
CA GLN A 24 0.51 -4.41 8.40
C GLN A 24 -0.66 -3.77 7.65
N LEU A 25 -0.40 -3.01 6.59
CA LEU A 25 -1.46 -2.44 5.76
C LEU A 25 -2.22 -3.56 5.03
N ASP A 26 -3.46 -3.29 4.61
CA ASP A 26 -4.25 -4.25 3.86
C ASP A 26 -3.55 -4.66 2.56
N GLY A 27 -2.84 -3.74 1.90
CA GLY A 27 -2.00 -4.03 0.75
C GLY A 27 -0.85 -5.00 1.05
N GLY A 28 -0.30 -4.96 2.26
CA GLY A 28 0.69 -5.91 2.77
C GLY A 28 0.13 -7.32 2.85
N HIS A 29 -1.07 -7.47 3.41
CA HIS A 29 -1.78 -8.75 3.46
C HIS A 29 -2.14 -9.27 2.06
N VAL A 30 -2.58 -8.39 1.16
CA VAL A 30 -2.89 -8.74 -0.23
C VAL A 30 -1.65 -9.28 -0.93
N ILE A 31 -0.52 -8.54 -0.90
CA ILE A 31 0.69 -8.98 -1.59
C ILE A 31 1.31 -10.23 -0.92
N TYR A 32 1.20 -10.37 0.40
CA TYR A 32 1.58 -11.59 1.10
C TYR A 32 0.73 -12.78 0.67
N SER A 33 -0.59 -12.62 0.57
CA SER A 33 -1.46 -13.71 0.12
C SER A 33 -1.17 -14.16 -1.31
N LEU A 34 -0.73 -13.24 -2.18
CA LEU A 34 -0.38 -13.52 -3.58
C LEU A 34 0.99 -14.18 -3.74
N PHE A 35 2.00 -13.76 -2.95
CA PHE A 35 3.41 -14.10 -3.18
C PHE A 35 4.10 -14.77 -1.97
N GLY A 36 3.40 -14.96 -0.86
CA GLY A 36 3.92 -15.52 0.38
C GLY A 36 5.17 -14.79 0.86
N LYS A 37 6.23 -15.54 1.17
CA LYS A 37 7.52 -15.01 1.65
C LYS A 37 8.22 -14.06 0.66
N ASN A 38 7.91 -14.15 -0.63
CA ASN A 38 8.48 -13.27 -1.66
C ASN A 38 7.88 -11.85 -1.64
N SER A 39 6.80 -11.63 -0.88
CA SER A 39 6.20 -10.30 -0.64
C SER A 39 7.19 -9.27 -0.07
N LYS A 40 8.24 -9.72 0.62
CA LYS A 40 9.31 -8.83 1.12
C LYS A 40 9.92 -7.97 0.02
N ILE A 41 10.03 -8.48 -1.20
CA ILE A 41 10.55 -7.70 -2.34
C ILE A 41 9.64 -6.50 -2.61
N ALA A 42 8.32 -6.72 -2.64
CA ALA A 42 7.34 -5.65 -2.82
C ALA A 42 7.37 -4.64 -1.66
N TYR A 43 7.64 -5.08 -0.43
CA TYR A 43 7.77 -4.20 0.73
C TYR A 43 8.95 -3.24 0.56
N TYR A 44 10.12 -3.78 0.20
CA TYR A 44 11.32 -2.97 -0.05
C TYR A 44 11.16 -2.04 -1.25
N ILE A 45 10.51 -2.49 -2.33
CA ILE A 45 10.20 -1.63 -3.49
C ILE A 45 9.29 -0.48 -3.07
N THR A 46 8.23 -0.75 -2.30
CA THR A 46 7.28 0.27 -1.84
C THR A 46 7.97 1.30 -0.95
N LEU A 47 8.79 0.84 0.00
CA LEU A 47 9.59 1.74 0.84
C LEU A 47 10.60 2.55 0.01
N GLY A 48 11.26 1.92 -0.97
CA GLY A 48 12.19 2.62 -1.87
C GLY A 48 11.51 3.72 -2.67
N ILE A 49 10.36 3.42 -3.29
CA ILE A 49 9.57 4.40 -4.04
C ILE A 49 9.08 5.52 -3.12
N LEU A 50 8.51 5.18 -1.96
CA LEU A 50 8.03 6.18 -1.01
C LEU A 50 9.18 7.06 -0.49
N GLY A 51 10.36 6.48 -0.23
CA GLY A 51 11.57 7.22 0.14
C GLY A 51 12.02 8.18 -0.95
N LEU A 52 11.99 7.78 -2.22
CA LEU A 52 12.27 8.67 -3.35
C LEU A 52 11.24 9.81 -3.44
N ILE A 53 9.96 9.52 -3.23
CA ILE A 53 8.90 10.56 -3.18
C ILE A 53 9.17 11.53 -2.02
N CYS A 54 9.54 11.05 -0.84
CA CYS A 54 9.89 11.88 0.31
C CYS A 54 11.04 12.85 0.01
N ILE A 55 12.09 12.38 -0.67
CA ILE A 55 13.31 13.16 -0.93
C ILE A 55 13.13 14.14 -2.10
N PHE A 56 12.51 13.69 -3.19
CA PHE A 56 12.52 14.41 -4.46
C PHE A 56 11.19 15.08 -4.83
N VAL A 57 10.07 14.67 -4.25
CA VAL A 57 8.73 15.13 -4.67
C VAL A 57 8.03 15.92 -3.59
N ASN A 58 7.81 15.32 -2.42
CA ASN A 58 7.09 15.98 -1.33
C ASN A 58 7.51 15.42 0.05
N PRO A 59 8.14 16.23 0.92
CA PRO A 59 8.57 15.78 2.25
C PRO A 59 7.42 15.49 3.21
N ALA A 60 6.17 15.86 2.89
CA ALA A 60 4.99 15.53 3.70
C ALA A 60 4.81 14.01 3.91
N TRP A 61 5.37 13.18 3.03
CA TRP A 61 5.36 11.73 3.15
C TRP A 61 6.30 11.17 4.23
N SER A 62 7.20 12.00 4.79
CA SER A 62 8.19 11.58 5.79
C SER A 62 7.56 10.93 7.02
N LEU A 63 6.42 11.44 7.50
CA LEU A 63 5.69 10.85 8.63
C LEU A 63 5.27 9.42 8.34
N LEU A 64 4.60 9.19 7.20
CA LEU A 64 4.18 7.85 6.79
C LEU A 64 5.39 6.95 6.56
N PHE A 65 6.44 7.46 5.91
CA PHE A 65 7.66 6.70 5.66
C PHE A 65 8.32 6.22 6.95
N ILE A 66 8.49 7.09 7.94
CA ILE A 66 9.04 6.73 9.27
C ILE A 66 8.14 5.71 9.96
N LEU A 67 6.82 5.92 9.93
CA LEU A 67 5.86 4.99 10.50
C LEU A 67 6.00 3.59 9.89
N LEU A 68 6.10 3.51 8.56
CA LEU A 68 6.28 2.25 7.87
C LEU A 68 7.63 1.59 8.16
N LEU A 69 8.70 2.34 8.43
CA LEU A 69 9.97 1.75 8.89
C LEU A 69 9.86 1.14 10.29
N ILE A 70 9.10 1.77 11.18
CA ILE A 70 8.89 1.28 12.56
C ILE A 70 8.00 0.03 12.57
N PHE A 71 6.91 0.04 11.80
CA PHE A 71 5.88 -1.03 11.84
C PHE A 71 6.05 -2.11 10.74
N GLY A 72 6.85 -1.87 9.71
CA GLY A 72 6.75 -2.54 8.40
C GLY A 72 7.26 -3.98 8.28
N PHE A 73 7.92 -4.55 9.29
CA PHE A 73 8.63 -5.83 9.10
C PHE A 73 8.07 -7.02 9.88
N ASN A 74 7.22 -6.79 10.88
CA ASN A 74 6.64 -7.88 11.66
C ASN A 74 5.29 -8.28 11.07
N HIS A 75 5.30 -8.98 9.93
CA HIS A 75 4.13 -9.75 9.50
C HIS A 75 4.25 -11.16 10.08
N PRO A 76 3.43 -11.54 11.08
CA PRO A 76 3.42 -12.92 11.53
C PRO A 76 2.99 -13.80 10.35
N PRO A 77 3.69 -14.91 10.08
CA PRO A 77 3.26 -15.82 9.04
C PRO A 77 1.82 -16.29 9.33
N PRO A 78 0.95 -16.40 8.32
CA PRO A 78 -0.36 -17.00 8.46
C PRO A 78 -0.28 -18.39 9.09
N LEU A 79 -1.35 -18.80 9.77
CA LEU A 79 -1.47 -20.14 10.35
C LEU A 79 -1.45 -21.24 9.28
N ASP A 80 -1.82 -20.91 8.04
CA ASP A 80 -1.77 -21.80 6.88
C ASP A 80 -1.09 -21.09 5.69
N ASP A 81 0.19 -21.39 5.51
CA ASP A 81 1.01 -20.91 4.39
C ASP A 81 1.00 -21.86 3.17
N PHE A 82 0.28 -22.99 3.26
CA PHE A 82 0.34 -24.06 2.26
C PHE A 82 -0.81 -23.99 1.26
N THR A 83 -1.97 -23.48 1.66
CA THR A 83 -3.12 -23.35 0.75
C THR A 83 -2.99 -22.15 -0.17
N SER A 84 -2.88 -22.41 -1.48
CA SER A 84 -2.87 -21.34 -2.47
C SER A 84 -4.25 -20.70 -2.62
N LEU A 85 -4.30 -19.38 -2.82
CA LEU A 85 -5.53 -18.66 -3.17
C LEU A 85 -6.22 -19.24 -4.41
N ASP A 86 -7.54 -19.31 -4.37
CA ASP A 86 -8.35 -19.59 -5.55
C ASP A 86 -8.23 -18.46 -6.60
N LYS A 87 -8.58 -18.79 -7.85
CA LYS A 87 -8.44 -17.85 -8.98
C LYS A 87 -9.20 -16.54 -8.77
N ARG A 88 -10.38 -16.55 -8.12
CA ARG A 88 -11.19 -15.33 -7.93
C ARG A 88 -10.51 -14.41 -6.95
N ARG A 89 -10.00 -14.93 -5.83
CA ARG A 89 -9.28 -14.11 -4.84
C ARG A 89 -7.97 -13.55 -5.38
N LYS A 90 -7.26 -14.29 -6.24
CA LYS A 90 -6.07 -13.76 -6.93
C LYS A 90 -6.42 -12.55 -7.80
N ILE A 91 -7.51 -12.62 -8.57
CA ILE A 91 -7.98 -11.50 -9.39
C ILE A 91 -8.32 -10.30 -8.50
N LEU A 92 -9.03 -10.50 -7.40
CA LEU A 92 -9.37 -9.42 -6.46
C LEU A 92 -8.11 -8.77 -5.87
N GLY A 93 -7.10 -9.55 -5.49
CA GLY A 93 -5.83 -9.01 -5.00
C GLY A 93 -5.12 -8.16 -6.05
N ILE A 94 -5.09 -8.60 -7.31
CA ILE A 94 -4.52 -7.81 -8.41
C ILE A 94 -5.33 -6.53 -8.65
N CYS A 95 -6.66 -6.60 -8.63
CA CYS A 95 -7.52 -5.43 -8.75
C CYS A 95 -7.25 -4.41 -7.63
N ALA A 96 -7.04 -4.86 -6.40
CA ALA A 96 -6.70 -3.98 -5.28
C ALA A 96 -5.35 -3.28 -5.49
N LEU A 97 -4.33 -3.99 -5.98
CA LEU A 97 -3.03 -3.38 -6.31
C LEU A 97 -3.14 -2.35 -7.45
N ILE A 98 -3.95 -2.64 -8.48
CA ILE A 98 -4.23 -1.68 -9.55
C ILE A 98 -4.93 -0.44 -8.98
N PHE A 99 -5.93 -0.63 -8.12
CA PHE A 99 -6.66 0.47 -7.49
C PHE A 99 -5.76 1.36 -6.63
N CYS A 100 -4.79 0.76 -5.93
CA CYS A 100 -3.74 1.48 -5.21
C CYS A 100 -2.98 2.41 -6.15
N VAL A 101 -2.48 1.90 -7.28
CA VAL A 101 -1.71 2.70 -8.25
C VAL A 101 -2.54 3.82 -8.86
N LEU A 102 -3.80 3.55 -9.20
CA LEU A 102 -4.70 4.55 -9.81
C LEU A 102 -5.12 5.66 -8.83
N SER A 103 -5.22 5.33 -7.54
CA SER A 103 -5.74 6.25 -6.53
C SER A 103 -4.63 6.96 -5.74
N PHE A 104 -3.39 6.46 -5.80
CA PHE A 104 -2.27 7.06 -5.08
C PHE A 104 -1.91 8.42 -5.68
N THR A 105 -1.91 9.46 -4.84
CA THR A 105 -1.65 10.84 -5.26
C THR A 105 -0.34 11.33 -4.63
N PRO A 106 0.78 11.42 -5.37
CA PRO A 106 2.10 11.77 -4.80
C PRO A 106 2.17 13.18 -4.17
N VAL A 107 1.33 14.11 -4.60
CA VAL A 107 1.21 15.45 -4.01
C VAL A 107 -0.25 15.65 -3.61
N PRO A 108 -0.69 15.11 -2.46
CA PRO A 108 -2.10 15.12 -2.09
C PRO A 108 -2.58 16.51 -1.68
N PHE A 109 -1.71 17.30 -1.05
CA PHE A 109 -1.97 18.68 -0.69
C PHE A 109 -0.96 19.57 -1.40
N GLN A 110 -1.45 20.51 -2.18
CA GLN A 110 -0.66 21.61 -2.69
C GLN A 110 -0.53 22.62 -1.53
N MET A 111 0.65 22.67 -0.92
CA MET A 111 1.03 23.75 0.01
C MET A 111 1.51 24.95 -0.79
#